data_AF-A0A1V6H2I2-F1
#
_entry.id   AF-A0A1V6H2I2-F1
#
_cell.length_a   1.000
_cell.length_b   1.000
_cell.length_c   1.000
_cell.angle_alpha   90.00
_cell.angle_beta   90.00
_cell.angle_gamma   90.00
#
_symmetry.space_group_name_H-M   'P 1'
#
loop_
_entity.id
_entity.type
_entity.pdbx_description
1 polymer ?
#
loop_
_entity_poly.entity_id
_entity_poly.type
_entity_poly.pdbx_seq_one_letter_code
_entity_poly.pdbx_strand_id
1 'polypeptide(L)'
;MKEMISHCGYRCDLCLAYKPNIEADPENPRRLSGGWRRYFGLRIPPENIICDGCLAKDPQLIDKNCPVRLCVIEKGISTCAECTAYICEKLEELLVVFEDIRKQREDPIPDEDRRLFIFPYENRDRLEILRRSSSEK
;
A
#
# COMPACT_ATOMS: atom_id res chain seq x y z
N MET A 1 10.51 11.32 6.36
CA MET A 1 10.84 9.94 6.76
C MET A 1 11.66 9.27 5.68
N LYS A 2 12.43 8.23 6.02
CA LYS A 2 13.08 7.37 5.02
C LYS A 2 12.02 6.60 4.25
N GLU A 3 12.26 6.38 2.96
CA GLU A 3 11.41 5.55 2.12
C GLU A 3 11.22 4.14 2.73
N MET A 4 9.96 3.70 2.83
CA MET A 4 9.58 2.39 3.36
C MET A 4 8.63 1.69 2.39
N ILE A 5 9.14 0.70 1.68
CA ILE A 5 8.37 -0.12 0.74
C ILE A 5 7.94 -1.42 1.43
N SER A 6 6.63 -1.70 1.44
CA SER A 6 6.06 -2.93 1.99
C SER A 6 6.34 -4.15 1.10
N HIS A 7 6.03 -5.35 1.59
CA HIS A 7 6.17 -6.59 0.81
C HIS A 7 5.45 -6.55 -0.55
N CYS A 8 4.30 -5.87 -0.63
CA CYS A 8 3.52 -5.72 -1.86
C CYS A 8 3.85 -4.44 -2.65
N GLY A 9 4.88 -3.68 -2.29
CA GLY A 9 5.29 -2.47 -3.02
C GLY A 9 4.59 -1.18 -2.61
N TYR A 10 3.72 -1.20 -1.59
CA TYR A 10 3.11 0.03 -1.04
C TYR A 10 4.14 0.87 -0.27
N ARG A 11 3.94 2.17 -0.24
CA ARG A 11 4.76 3.14 0.49
C ARG A 11 4.16 3.43 1.86
N CYS A 12 4.56 2.66 2.86
CA CYS A 12 4.10 2.83 4.24
C CYS A 12 4.46 4.22 4.79
N ASP A 13 5.63 4.76 4.43
CA ASP A 13 6.06 6.09 4.86
C ASP A 13 5.16 7.23 4.36
N LEU A 14 4.39 7.00 3.29
CA LEU A 14 3.43 7.97 2.74
C LEU A 14 1.97 7.68 3.18
N CYS A 15 1.71 6.51 3.74
CA CYS A 15 0.37 6.06 4.08
C CYS A 15 -0.13 6.77 5.34
N LEU A 16 -1.32 7.37 5.28
CA LEU A 16 -1.93 8.04 6.42
C LEU A 16 -2.32 7.09 7.58
N ALA A 17 -2.41 5.79 7.31
CA ALA A 17 -2.64 4.77 8.34
C ALA A 17 -1.38 4.38 9.11
N TYR A 18 -0.20 4.79 8.63
CA TYR A 18 1.06 4.41 9.25
C TYR A 18 1.22 5.13 10.59
N LYS A 19 1.52 4.39 11.66
CA LYS A 19 1.50 4.91 13.04
C LYS A 19 2.31 6.22 13.22
N PRO A 20 3.54 6.36 12.71
CA PRO A 20 4.25 7.65 12.76
C PRO A 20 3.54 8.81 12.05
N ASN A 21 2.79 8.55 10.98
CA ASN A 21 2.00 9.58 10.29
C ASN A 21 0.76 9.97 11.11
N ILE A 22 0.14 9.03 11.84
CA ILE A 22 -0.98 9.32 12.75
C ILE A 22 -0.50 10.12 13.96
N GLU A 23 0.66 9.77 14.53
CA GLU A 23 1.27 10.50 15.63
C GLU A 23 1.64 11.95 15.23
N ALA A 24 2.01 12.17 13.96
CA ALA A 24 2.31 13.50 13.43
C ALA A 24 1.05 14.33 13.11
N ASP A 25 -0.05 13.70 12.67
CA ASP A 25 -1.33 14.35 12.40
C ASP A 25 -2.50 13.39 12.75
N PRO A 26 -3.13 13.58 13.94
CA PRO A 26 -4.22 12.73 14.41
C PRO A 26 -5.49 12.77 13.56
N GLU A 27 -5.63 13.70 12.61
CA GLU A 27 -6.78 13.74 11.69
C GLU A 27 -6.63 12.77 10.51
N ASN A 28 -5.44 12.22 10.30
CA ASN A 28 -5.12 11.31 9.21
C ASN A 28 -6.07 10.11 9.09
N PRO A 29 -6.43 9.39 10.16
CA PRO A 29 -7.41 8.31 10.10
C PRO A 29 -8.76 8.75 9.53
N ARG A 30 -9.28 9.92 9.93
CA ARG A 30 -10.57 10.43 9.45
C ARG A 30 -10.51 10.76 7.96
N ARG A 31 -9.44 11.43 7.51
CA ARG A 31 -9.20 11.76 6.10
C ARG A 31 -9.09 10.49 5.26
N LEU A 32 -8.29 9.53 5.72
CA LEU A 32 -8.03 8.29 5.01
C LEU A 32 -9.29 7.42 4.90
N SER A 33 -10.11 7.33 5.95
CA SER A 33 -11.38 6.61 5.90
C SER A 33 -12.27 7.12 4.74
N GLY A 34 -12.35 8.44 4.57
CA GLY A 34 -13.06 9.07 3.45
C GLY A 34 -12.43 8.77 2.09
N GLY A 35 -11.10 8.89 1.98
CA GLY A 35 -10.35 8.61 0.75
C GLY A 35 -10.47 7.15 0.31
N TRP A 36 -10.28 6.20 1.23
CA TRP A 36 -10.44 4.77 0.98
C TRP A 36 -11.85 4.40 0.54
N ARG A 37 -12.87 5.01 1.16
CA ARG A 37 -14.25 4.83 0.72
C ARG A 37 -14.47 5.37 -0.69
N ARG A 38 -13.90 6.54 -1.03
CA ARG A 38 -14.10 7.22 -2.32
C ARG A 38 -13.39 6.53 -3.48
N TYR A 39 -12.17 6.01 -3.28
CA TYR A 39 -11.31 5.50 -4.35
C TYR A 39 -11.26 3.98 -4.43
N PHE A 40 -11.49 3.28 -3.32
CA PHE A 40 -11.42 1.81 -3.26
C PHE A 40 -12.70 1.16 -2.73
N GLY A 41 -13.72 1.95 -2.36
CA GLY A 41 -14.95 1.42 -1.76
C GLY A 41 -14.79 0.84 -0.35
N LEU A 42 -13.59 0.92 0.24
CA LEU A 42 -13.28 0.36 1.55
C LEU A 42 -13.91 1.21 2.66
N ARG A 43 -14.64 0.56 3.56
CA ARG A 43 -15.33 1.21 4.69
C ARG A 43 -14.70 0.78 6.00
N ILE A 44 -13.66 1.48 6.41
CA ILE A 44 -12.96 1.25 7.67
C ILE A 44 -13.20 2.45 8.58
N PRO A 45 -13.78 2.27 9.78
CA PRO A 45 -13.96 3.36 10.75
C PRO A 45 -12.60 3.99 11.12
N PRO A 46 -12.50 5.32 11.26
CA PRO A 46 -11.24 6.00 11.60
C PRO A 46 -10.52 5.41 12.82
N GLU A 47 -11.25 5.02 13.86
CA GLU A 47 -10.72 4.40 15.08
C GLU A 47 -10.01 3.06 14.85
N ASN A 48 -10.27 2.40 13.72
CA ASN A 48 -9.63 1.15 13.32
C ASN A 48 -8.48 1.36 12.32
N ILE A 49 -8.19 2.60 11.93
CA ILE A 49 -7.11 2.93 10.99
C ILE A 49 -5.84 3.22 11.78
N ILE A 50 -5.06 2.17 12.02
CA ILE A 50 -3.71 2.24 12.57
C ILE A 50 -2.90 1.02 12.11
N CYS A 51 -1.69 1.26 11.60
CA CYS A 51 -0.84 0.23 11.04
C CYS A 51 0.63 0.53 11.34
N ASP A 52 1.38 -0.46 11.81
CA ASP A 52 2.84 -0.37 12.00
C ASP A 52 3.63 -0.71 10.72
N GLY A 53 2.94 -1.08 9.64
CA GLY A 53 3.56 -1.57 8.42
C GLY A 53 4.02 -3.03 8.54
N CYS A 54 4.00 -3.77 7.43
CA CYS A 54 4.23 -5.21 7.46
C CYS A 54 5.68 -5.63 7.74
N LEU A 55 6.63 -4.69 7.72
CA LEU A 55 8.05 -4.95 7.97
C LEU A 55 8.45 -4.84 9.44
N ALA A 56 7.55 -4.38 10.33
CA ALA A 56 7.85 -4.38 11.76
C ALA A 56 7.86 -5.82 12.31
N LYS A 57 8.59 -6.05 13.40
CA LYS A 57 8.77 -7.38 13.99
C LYS A 57 7.46 -7.99 14.52
N ASP A 58 6.64 -7.17 15.19
CA ASP A 58 5.36 -7.55 15.79
C ASP A 58 4.31 -6.44 15.52
N PRO A 59 3.86 -6.27 14.26
CA PRO A 59 3.09 -5.11 13.85
C PRO A 59 1.62 -5.20 14.26
N GLN A 60 1.05 -4.08 14.71
CA GLN A 60 -0.37 -3.83 14.60
C GLN A 60 -0.72 -3.60 13.12
N LEU A 61 -1.59 -4.43 12.55
CA LEU A 61 -1.98 -4.38 11.14
C LEU A 61 -3.48 -4.19 11.00
N ILE A 62 -3.88 -3.43 9.98
CA ILE A 62 -5.28 -3.27 9.56
C ILE A 62 -5.80 -4.59 8.98
N ASP A 63 -5.02 -5.22 8.07
CA ASP A 63 -5.29 -6.55 7.55
C ASP A 63 -4.28 -7.56 8.10
N LYS A 64 -4.72 -8.33 9.10
CA LYS A 64 -3.89 -9.36 9.75
C LYS A 64 -3.70 -10.60 8.85
N ASN A 65 -4.64 -10.85 7.94
CA ASN A 65 -4.73 -12.05 7.12
C ASN A 65 -4.31 -11.81 5.66
N CYS A 66 -3.60 -10.70 5.39
CA CYS A 66 -3.14 -10.34 4.05
C CYS A 66 -2.39 -11.52 3.39
N PRO A 67 -2.92 -12.08 2.28
CA PRO A 67 -2.35 -13.28 1.65
C PRO A 67 -0.97 -13.04 1.07
N VAL A 68 -0.69 -11.81 0.59
CA VAL A 68 0.63 -11.43 0.08
C VAL A 68 1.66 -11.37 1.20
N ARG A 69 1.32 -10.79 2.36
CA ARG A 69 2.23 -10.71 3.51
C ARG A 69 2.64 -12.12 3.96
N LEU A 70 1.65 -13.01 4.14
CA LEU A 70 1.89 -14.38 4.57
C LEU A 70 2.76 -15.14 3.54
N CYS A 71 2.47 -14.99 2.25
CA CYS A 71 3.22 -15.62 1.16
C CYS A 71 4.69 -15.16 1.12
N VAL A 72 4.95 -13.87 1.29
CA VAL A 72 6.32 -13.31 1.27
C VAL A 72 7.14 -13.81 2.46
N ILE A 73 6.53 -13.85 3.66
CA ILE A 73 7.16 -14.39 4.87
C ILE A 73 7.45 -15.89 4.71
N GLU A 74 6.48 -16.67 4.25
CA GLU A 74 6.62 -18.12 4.03
C GLU A 74 7.76 -18.45 3.04
N LYS A 75 7.88 -17.64 1.98
CA LYS A 75 8.93 -17.81 0.97
C LYS A 75 10.30 -17.26 1.39
N GLY A 76 10.40 -16.52 2.49
CA GLY A 76 11.64 -15.91 2.95
C GLY A 76 12.21 -14.85 1.98
N ILE A 77 11.35 -14.20 1.19
CA ILE A 77 11.75 -13.11 0.28
C ILE A 77 11.40 -11.76 0.91
N SER A 78 12.00 -10.66 0.45
CA SER A 78 11.74 -9.34 1.05
C SER A 78 10.51 -8.68 0.45
N THR A 79 10.25 -8.88 -0.83
CA THR A 79 9.13 -8.27 -1.54
C THR A 79 8.61 -9.20 -2.64
N CYS A 80 7.39 -8.96 -3.12
CA CYS A 80 6.86 -9.63 -4.31
C CYS A 80 7.74 -9.42 -5.56
N ALA A 81 8.57 -8.37 -5.59
CA ALA A 81 9.52 -8.17 -6.67
C ALA A 81 10.59 -9.29 -6.73
N GLU A 82 10.90 -9.97 -5.64
CA GLU A 82 11.84 -11.11 -5.67
C GLU A 82 11.17 -12.44 -6.07
N CYS A 83 9.84 -12.47 -6.18
CA CYS A 83 9.11 -13.70 -6.44
C CYS A 83 9.29 -14.15 -7.91
N THR A 84 9.59 -15.44 -8.11
CA THR A 84 9.68 -16.07 -9.43
C THR A 84 8.32 -16.21 -10.11
N ALA A 85 7.24 -16.28 -9.33
CA ALA A 85 5.86 -16.35 -9.82
C ALA A 85 5.22 -14.97 -10.04
N TYR A 86 6.00 -13.89 -10.08
CA TYR A 86 5.50 -12.54 -10.35
C TYR A 86 5.09 -12.40 -11.82
N ILE A 87 3.88 -11.92 -12.16
CA ILE A 87 2.75 -11.52 -11.30
C ILE A 87 1.86 -12.75 -11.02
N CYS A 88 1.40 -12.93 -9.78
CA CYS A 88 0.46 -14.01 -9.41
C CYS A 88 -0.88 -13.46 -8.89
N GLU A 89 -1.89 -14.32 -8.84
CA GLU A 89 -3.27 -14.02 -8.41
C GLU A 89 -3.34 -13.21 -7.10
N LYS A 90 -2.57 -13.62 -6.07
CA LYS A 90 -2.57 -12.96 -4.75
C LYS A 90 -2.12 -11.50 -4.82
N LEU A 91 -1.17 -11.21 -5.72
CA LEU A 91 -0.65 -9.87 -5.89
C LEU A 91 -1.55 -9.05 -6.82
N GLU A 92 -2.11 -9.66 -7.86
CA GLU A 92 -2.95 -9.01 -8.86
C GLU A 92 -4.15 -8.30 -8.21
N GLU A 93 -4.76 -8.90 -7.19
CA GLU A 93 -5.85 -8.30 -6.40
C GLU A 93 -5.42 -7.05 -5.58
N LEU A 94 -4.12 -6.86 -5.36
CA LEU A 94 -3.55 -5.72 -4.62
C LEU A 94 -2.81 -4.74 -5.53
N LEU A 95 -2.84 -4.92 -6.85
CA LEU A 95 -2.20 -3.97 -7.75
C LEU A 95 -3.05 -2.70 -7.88
N VAL A 96 -2.41 -1.57 -7.61
CA VAL A 96 -3.00 -0.25 -7.82
C VAL A 96 -2.21 0.45 -8.91
N VAL A 97 -2.92 0.84 -9.97
CA VAL A 97 -2.43 1.66 -11.08
C VAL A 97 -3.31 2.89 -11.18
N PHE A 98 -2.72 4.07 -11.05
CA PHE A 98 -3.49 5.33 -11.03
C PHE A 98 -4.36 5.51 -12.26
N GLU A 99 -3.84 5.16 -13.44
CA GLU A 99 -4.59 5.27 -14.70
C GLU A 99 -5.85 4.40 -14.73
N ASP A 100 -5.84 3.24 -14.06
CA ASP A 100 -7.01 2.36 -14.01
C ASP A 100 -8.08 2.95 -13.08
N ILE A 101 -7.69 3.55 -11.96
CA ILE A 101 -8.61 4.30 -11.08
C ILE A 101 -9.17 5.51 -11.83
N ARG A 102 -8.32 6.27 -12.55
CA ARG A 102 -8.73 7.46 -13.29
C ARG A 102 -9.76 7.14 -14.37
N LYS A 103 -9.57 6.05 -15.13
CA LYS A 103 -10.50 5.62 -16.20
C LYS A 103 -11.88 5.20 -15.69
N GLN A 104 -11.97 4.76 -14.43
CA GLN A 104 -13.23 4.33 -13.81
C GLN A 104 -14.05 5.50 -13.24
N ARG A 105 -13.57 6.74 -13.36
CA ARG A 105 -14.21 7.93 -12.80
C ARG A 105 -14.59 8.92 -13.89
N GLU A 106 -15.72 9.59 -13.65
CA GLU A 106 -16.16 10.73 -14.46
C GLU A 106 -15.53 12.04 -13.98
N ASP A 107 -15.32 12.18 -12.66
CA ASP A 107 -14.72 13.35 -12.04
C ASP A 107 -13.18 13.28 -12.05
N PRO A 108 -12.49 14.40 -12.33
CA PRO A 108 -11.04 14.46 -12.20
C PRO A 108 -10.63 14.22 -10.74
N ILE A 109 -9.53 13.48 -10.55
CA ILE A 109 -8.96 13.22 -9.23
C ILE A 109 -8.07 14.41 -8.87
N PRO A 110 -8.34 15.15 -7.79
CA PRO A 110 -7.46 16.22 -7.33
C PRO A 110 -6.04 15.69 -7.02
N ASP A 111 -5.02 16.49 -7.29
CA ASP A 111 -3.62 16.10 -7.04
C ASP A 111 -3.36 15.74 -5.57
N GLU A 112 -3.99 16.49 -4.65
CA GLU A 112 -3.93 16.19 -3.23
C GLU A 112 -4.54 14.82 -2.90
N ASP A 113 -5.70 14.51 -3.48
CA ASP A 113 -6.38 13.23 -3.27
C ASP A 113 -5.54 12.07 -3.80
N ARG A 114 -4.93 12.22 -4.99
CA ARG A 114 -3.97 11.23 -5.49
C ARG A 114 -2.83 11.05 -4.50
N ARG A 115 -2.18 12.15 -4.09
CA ARG A 115 -1.00 12.12 -3.21
C ARG A 115 -1.28 11.42 -1.88
N LEU A 116 -2.45 11.66 -1.28
CA LEU A 116 -2.80 11.15 0.04
C LEU A 116 -3.43 9.77 0.02
N PHE A 117 -4.27 9.50 -0.98
CA PHE A 117 -5.18 8.35 -0.96
C PHE A 117 -4.90 7.31 -2.02
N ILE A 118 -4.07 7.59 -3.04
CA ILE A 118 -3.80 6.63 -4.13
C ILE A 118 -2.31 6.35 -4.26
N PHE A 119 -1.48 7.39 -4.32
CA PHE A 119 -0.03 7.29 -4.51
C PHE A 119 0.67 6.37 -3.52
N PRO A 120 0.33 6.32 -2.22
CA PRO A 120 0.93 5.34 -1.31
C PRO A 120 0.73 3.88 -1.74
N TYR A 121 -0.32 3.60 -2.53
CA TYR A 121 -0.70 2.27 -2.96
C TYR A 121 -0.26 1.95 -4.40
N GLU A 122 0.09 2.94 -5.23
CA GLU A 122 0.59 2.72 -6.61
C GLU A 122 1.84 1.82 -6.66
N ASN A 123 1.67 0.49 -6.73
CA ASN A 123 2.73 -0.48 -6.48
C ASN A 123 3.23 -1.20 -7.71
N ARG A 124 2.45 -1.28 -8.80
CA ARG A 124 2.86 -2.01 -10.00
C ARG A 124 4.23 -1.53 -10.52
N ASP A 125 4.33 -0.24 -10.84
CA ASP A 125 5.56 0.33 -11.38
C ASP A 125 6.71 0.26 -10.37
N ARG A 126 6.43 0.42 -9.07
CA ARG A 126 7.45 0.30 -8.01
C ARG A 126 8.02 -1.11 -7.96
N LEU A 127 7.17 -2.13 -8.02
CA LEU A 127 7.60 -3.52 -8.04
C LEU A 127 8.38 -3.83 -9.32
N GLU A 128 7.96 -3.34 -10.48
CA GLU A 128 8.70 -3.51 -11.74
C GLU A 128 10.10 -2.87 -11.68
N ILE A 129 10.23 -1.68 -11.08
CA ILE A 129 11.52 -1.02 -10.86
C ILE A 129 12.40 -1.87 -9.92
N LEU A 130 11.86 -2.31 -8.78
CA LEU A 130 12.60 -3.14 -7.83
C LEU A 130 13.09 -4.44 -8.47
N ARG A 131 12.28 -5.07 -9.34
CA ARG A 131 12.66 -6.28 -10.09
C ARG A 131 13.87 -6.06 -10.97
N ARG A 132 13.90 -4.95 -11.71
CA ARG A 132 15.03 -4.61 -12.59
C ARG A 132 16.29 -4.37 -11.78
N SER A 133 16.19 -3.60 -10.69
CA SER A 133 17.33 -3.30 -9.80
C SER A 133 17.89 -4.53 -9.08
N SER A 134 17.07 -5.55 -8.80
CA SER A 134 17.53 -6.82 -8.22
C SER A 134 18.18 -7.76 -9.24
N SER A 135 18.01 -7.51 -10.55
CA SER A 135 18.63 -8.32 -11.62
C SER A 135 20.02 -7.81 -12.02
N GLU A 136 20.43 -6.64 -11.52
CA GLU A 136 21.72 -5.99 -11.79
C GLU A 136 22.74 -6.20 -10.65
N LYS A 137 22.41 -7.01 -9.64
CA LYS A 137 23.29 -7.40 -8.52
C LYS A 137 23.68 -8.86 -8.62
#